data_AF-A0A9D8L122-F1
#
_entry.id   AF-A0A9D8L122-F1
#
_cell.length_a   1.000
_cell.length_b   1.000
_cell.length_c   1.000
_cell.angle_alpha   90.00
_cell.angle_beta   90.00
_cell.angle_gamma   90.00
#
_symmetry.space_group_name_H-M   'P 1'
#
loop_
_entity.id
_entity.type
_entity.pdbx_description
1 polymer ?
#
loop_
_entity_poly.entity_id
_entity_poly.type
_entity_poly.pdbx_seq_one_letter_code
_entity_poly.pdbx_strand_id
1 'polypeptide(L)'
;VDLVYLAGPLMQSLWDALPPDVRGAHAASAADLLPALYETIGIGDVIMVKGSNASRMGPLAEAIRTRFAPAPGPAEQRQGQEIA
;
A
#
# COMPACT_ATOMS: atom_id res chain seq x y z
N VAL A 1 8.79 -3.25 11.67
CA VAL A 1 7.73 -2.43 11.05
C VAL A 1 7.95 -1.03 11.58
N ASP A 2 8.22 -0.09 10.69
CA ASP A 2 8.64 1.27 11.04
C ASP A 2 7.43 2.19 11.21
N LEU A 3 6.40 2.02 10.38
CA LEU A 3 5.14 2.76 10.46
C LEU A 3 3.93 1.83 10.35
N VAL A 4 2.87 2.16 11.07
CA VAL A 4 1.57 1.48 11.05
C VAL A 4 0.47 2.48 10.71
N TYR A 5 -0.32 2.12 9.70
CA TYR A 5 -1.50 2.86 9.26
C TYR A 5 -2.75 2.04 9.56
N LEU A 6 -3.73 2.66 10.19
CA LEU A 6 -4.95 1.99 10.65
C LEU A 6 -6.18 2.61 10.01
N ALA A 7 -7.13 1.77 9.61
CA ALA A 7 -8.41 2.21 9.06
C ALA A 7 -9.57 1.61 9.85
N GLY A 8 -10.57 2.44 10.12
CA GLY A 8 -11.82 2.05 10.75
C GLY A 8 -11.89 2.38 12.24
N PRO A 9 -13.11 2.61 12.77
CA PRO A 9 -13.31 3.04 14.16
C PRO A 9 -12.88 1.97 15.17
N LEU A 10 -13.02 0.69 14.81
CA LEU A 10 -12.62 -0.43 15.69
C LEU A 10 -11.11 -0.54 15.90
N MET A 11 -10.30 0.18 15.11
CA MET A 11 -8.85 0.19 15.25
C MET A 11 -8.34 1.22 16.27
N GLN A 12 -9.23 2.02 16.90
CA GLN A 12 -8.82 3.02 17.90
C GLN A 12 -8.01 2.40 19.05
N SER A 13 -8.47 1.26 19.60
CA SER A 13 -7.75 0.59 20.69
C SER A 13 -6.35 0.12 20.29
N LEU A 14 -6.16 -0.29 19.02
CA LEU A 14 -4.83 -0.62 18.51
C LEU A 14 -3.99 0.65 18.32
N TRP A 15 -4.58 1.73 17.78
CA TRP A 15 -3.90 3.02 17.66
C TRP A 15 -3.34 3.48 19.00
N ASP A 16 -4.16 3.46 20.05
CA ASP A 16 -3.77 3.90 21.38
C ASP A 16 -2.69 3.03 22.01
N ALA A 17 -2.65 1.74 21.68
CA ALA A 17 -1.64 0.79 22.16
C ALA A 17 -0.30 0.86 21.40
N LEU A 18 -0.26 1.44 20.19
CA LEU A 18 0.97 1.55 19.42
C LEU A 18 1.94 2.57 20.04
N PRO A 19 3.25 2.29 20.09
CA PRO A 19 4.25 3.31 20.39
C PRO A 19 4.10 4.54 19.45
N PRO A 20 4.20 5.79 19.95
CA PRO A 20 3.96 6.98 19.12
C PRO A 20 4.87 7.12 17.90
N ASP A 21 6.09 6.60 17.99
CA ASP A 21 7.12 6.61 16.95
C ASP A 21 6.82 5.70 15.76
N VAL A 22 5.94 4.70 15.93
CA VAL A 22 5.52 3.80 14.84
C VAL A 22 4.16 4.16 14.25
N ARG A 23 3.54 5.26 14.70
CA ARG A 23 2.21 5.68 14.25
C ARG A 23 2.32 6.49 12.97
N GLY A 24 1.85 5.93 11.85
CA GLY A 24 1.72 6.66 10.59
C GLY A 24 0.46 7.53 10.59
N ALA A 25 -0.72 6.90 10.43
CA ALA A 25 -2.01 7.57 10.53
C ALA A 25 -3.13 6.60 10.94
N HIS A 26 -4.17 7.14 11.57
CA HIS A 26 -5.44 6.44 11.80
C HIS A 26 -6.55 7.22 11.10
N ALA A 27 -7.31 6.54 10.26
CA ALA A 27 -8.40 7.14 9.49
C ALA A 27 -9.71 6.35 9.59
N ALA A 28 -10.82 6.99 9.24
CA ALA A 28 -12.14 6.38 9.32
C ALA A 28 -12.35 5.24 8.30
N SER A 29 -11.74 5.32 7.11
CA SER A 29 -11.79 4.29 6.09
C SER A 29 -10.42 4.01 5.47
N ALA A 30 -10.31 2.90 4.74
CA ALA A 30 -9.08 2.57 4.02
C ALA A 30 -8.74 3.62 2.96
N ALA A 31 -9.74 4.16 2.25
CA ALA A 31 -9.52 5.16 1.21
C ALA A 31 -8.89 6.45 1.76
N ASP A 32 -9.24 6.83 2.98
CA ASP A 32 -8.77 8.05 3.64
C ASP A 32 -7.27 7.98 4.01
N LEU A 33 -6.67 6.79 3.98
CA LEU A 33 -5.23 6.63 4.22
C LEU A 33 -4.38 6.96 2.98
N LEU A 34 -4.95 6.95 1.77
CA LEU A 34 -4.18 7.09 0.53
C LEU A 34 -3.33 8.37 0.45
N PRO A 35 -3.82 9.56 0.83
CA PRO A 35 -3.00 10.77 0.81
C PRO A 35 -1.73 10.63 1.67
N ALA A 36 -1.87 10.19 2.92
CA ALA A 36 -0.74 10.01 3.83
C ALA A 36 0.23 8.92 3.34
N LEU A 37 -0.29 7.83 2.78
CA LEU A 37 0.53 6.76 2.21
C LEU A 37 1.33 7.25 0.99
N TYR A 38 0.72 8.04 0.10
CA TYR A 38 1.41 8.56 -1.08
C TYR A 38 2.55 9.53 -0.75
N GLU A 39 2.44 10.26 0.36
CA GLU A 39 3.50 11.14 0.84
C GLU A 39 4.63 10.39 1.55
N THR A 40 4.32 9.24 2.17
CA THR A 40 5.29 8.53 3.00
C THR A 40 6.06 7.45 2.26
N ILE A 41 5.42 6.72 1.35
CA ILE A 41 6.02 5.57 0.68
C ILE A 41 7.20 6.03 -0.20
N GLY A 42 8.38 5.52 0.13
CA GLY A 42 9.64 5.75 -0.56
C GLY A 42 10.11 4.56 -1.39
N ILE A 43 11.18 4.79 -2.16
CA ILE A 43 11.87 3.72 -2.89
C ILE A 43 12.54 2.78 -1.88
N GLY A 44 12.31 1.48 -2.04
CA GLY A 44 12.87 0.44 -1.18
C GLY A 44 11.97 0.02 -0.01
N ASP A 45 10.86 0.72 0.21
CA ASP A 45 9.88 0.36 1.23
C ASP A 45 9.20 -0.98 0.94
N VAL A 46 8.92 -1.73 2.00
CA VAL A 46 8.16 -2.97 1.96
C VAL A 46 6.83 -2.77 2.67
N ILE A 47 5.73 -2.99 1.96
CA ILE A 47 4.38 -2.72 2.46
C ILE A 47 3.60 -4.02 2.60
N MET A 48 3.00 -4.24 3.77
CA MET A 48 2.03 -5.31 4.01
C MET A 48 0.65 -4.69 4.25
N VAL A 49 -0.35 -5.13 3.48
CA VAL A 49 -1.74 -4.73 3.66
C VAL A 49 -2.53 -5.89 4.25
N LYS A 50 -3.19 -5.67 5.40
CA LYS A 50 -4.04 -6.66 6.06
C LYS A 50 -5.39 -6.07 6.41
N GLY A 51 -6.45 -6.82 6.14
CA GLY A 51 -7.81 -6.50 6.56
C GLY A 51 -8.76 -7.66 6.25
N SER A 52 -9.99 -7.55 6.73
CA SER A 52 -11.08 -8.41 6.26
C SER A 52 -11.62 -7.88 4.93
N ASN A 53 -12.42 -8.67 4.21
CA ASN A 53 -13.05 -8.20 2.98
C ASN A 53 -13.94 -6.97 3.21
N ALA A 54 -14.65 -6.92 4.35
CA ALA A 54 -15.49 -5.78 4.72
C ALA A 54 -14.68 -4.50 4.97
N SER A 55 -13.39 -4.61 5.34
CA SER A 55 -12.50 -3.47 5.54
C SER A 55 -12.10 -2.78 4.23
N ARG A 56 -12.44 -3.34 3.07
CA ARG A 56 -12.15 -2.79 1.74
C ARG A 56 -10.66 -2.43 1.52
N MET A 57 -9.75 -3.25 2.02
CA MET A 57 -8.31 -3.05 1.84
C MET A 57 -7.81 -3.38 0.43
N GLY A 58 -8.54 -4.23 -0.33
CA GLY A 58 -8.20 -4.59 -1.70
C GLY A 58 -8.05 -3.38 -2.63
N PRO A 59 -9.05 -2.48 -2.73
CA PRO A 59 -8.94 -1.25 -3.50
C PRO A 59 -7.77 -0.35 -3.10
N LEU A 60 -7.44 -0.26 -1.80
CA LEU A 60 -6.27 0.49 -1.33
C LEU A 60 -4.97 -0.16 -1.82
N ALA A 61 -4.85 -1.48 -1.71
CA ALA A 61 -3.67 -2.20 -2.18
C ALA A 61 -3.47 -2.01 -3.69
N GLU A 62 -4.54 -2.08 -4.49
CA GLU A 62 -4.47 -1.84 -5.93
C GLU A 62 -4.10 -0.39 -6.27
N ALA A 63 -4.61 0.59 -5.51
CA ALA A 63 -4.24 1.99 -5.68
C ALA A 63 -2.75 2.23 -5.42
N ILE A 64 -2.19 1.65 -4.35
CA ILE A 64 -0.75 1.72 -4.05
C ILE A 64 0.05 1.05 -5.17
N ARG A 65 -0.31 -0.18 -5.56
CA ARG A 65 0.37 -0.91 -6.64
C ARG A 65 0.38 -0.13 -7.96
N THR A 66 -0.74 0.52 -8.29
CA THR A 66 -0.86 1.32 -9.52
C THR A 66 -0.03 2.59 -9.43
N ARG A 67 -0.08 3.30 -8.30
CA ARG A 67 0.63 4.58 -8.10
C ARG A 67 2.15 4.45 -8.12
N PHE A 68 2.66 3.30 -7.66
CA PHE A 68 4.09 3.01 -7.54
C PHE A 68 4.53 1.87 -8.46
N ALA A 69 3.74 1.56 -9.50
CA ALA A 69 4.16 0.60 -10.52
C ALA A 69 5.50 1.07 -11.14
N PRO A 70 6.46 0.16 -11.35
CA PRO A 70 7.66 0.52 -12.07
C PRO A 70 7.28 1.03 -13.45
N ALA A 71 8.01 2.04 -13.95
CA ALA A 71 7.87 2.43 -15.34
C ALA A 71 8.06 1.18 -16.21
N PRO A 72 7.26 1.00 -17.28
CA PRO A 72 7.44 -0.13 -18.17
C PRO A 72 8.90 -0.15 -18.63
N GLY A 73 9.58 -1.26 -18.35
CA GLY A 73 10.94 -1.47 -18.83
C GLY A 73 10.97 -1.45 -20.36
N PRO A 74 12.14 -1.23 -20.99
CA PRO A 74 12.28 -1.34 -22.44
C PRO A 74 11.65 -2.65 -22.90
N ALA A 75 10.68 -2.58 -23.82
CA ALA A 75 9.99 -3.75 -24.33
C ALA A 75 11.02 -4.75 -24.87
N GLU A 76 11.13 -5.91 -24.23
CA GLU A 76 11.95 -7.02 -24.72
C GLU A 76 11.27 -7.54 -26.00
N GLN A 77 11.67 -6.98 -27.15
CA GLN A 77 11.30 -7.47 -28.47
C GLN A 77 11.92 -8.86 -28.65
N ARG A 78 11.23 -9.89 -28.16
CA ARG A 78 11.51 -11.27 -28.56
C ARG A 78 10.94 -11.46 -29.96
N GLN A 79 11.73 -11.08 -30.97
CA GLN A 79 11.54 -11.57 -32.33
C GLN A 79 11.78 -13.08 -32.29
N GLY A 80 10.69 -13.84 -32.26
CA GLY A 80 10.72 -15.27 -32.60
C GLY A 80 11.17 -15.39 -34.05
N GLN A 81 12.44 -15.75 -34.25
CA GLN A 81 12.92 -16.23 -35.53
C GLN A 81 12.21 -17.55 -35.82
N GLU A 82 11.35 -17.53 -36.82
CA GLU A 82 10.80 -18.73 -37.45
C GLU A 82 11.95 -19.41 -38.20
N ILE A 83 12.41 -20.55 -37.70
CA ILE A 83 13.30 -21.45 -38.43
C ILE A 83 12.45 -22.27 -39.40
N ALA A 84 12.75 -22.10 -40.69
CA ALA A 84 12.17 -22.83 -41.82
C ALA A 84 12.48 -24.34 -41.77
#